data_AF-A0A024W9A5-F1
#
_entry.id   AF-A0A024W9A5-F1
#
_cell.length_a   1.000
_cell.length_b   1.000
_cell.length_c   1.000
_cell.angle_alpha   90.00
_cell.angle_beta   90.00
_cell.angle_gamma   90.00
#
_symmetry.space_group_name_H-M   'P 1'
#
loop_
_entity.id
_entity.type
_entity.pdbx_description
1 polymer ?
#
loop_
_entity_poly.entity_id
_entity_poly.type
_entity_poly.pdbx_seq_one_letter_code
_entity_poly.pdbx_strand_id
1 'polypeptide(L)'
;IYTSYNKHEISDKVEKTCLKCGGILGGGIVPGWSLVSGLGYMAWTRYIAAKVLEEGIKKGLEVGLVKVTEIATQMIRDVNKVPSIDILQKITTGNFSDGVSLYDIFKTINSTMSTELETQGYYDFSLSVQSIADDPAKLKWCSQKVADVTNAVADGEASVLTEAAPVTSGLNTAIIASIVAIVVIILVMLIIYLILRYRRKKKMQKKFQYIKLLQQ
;
A
#
# COMPACT_ATOMS: atom_id res chain seq x y z
N ILE A 1 -47.82 -52.37 -24.45
CA ILE A 1 -48.00 -50.90 -24.56
C ILE A 1 -46.97 -50.27 -23.62
N TYR A 2 -45.91 -49.71 -24.20
CA TYR A 2 -44.88 -48.98 -23.47
C TYR A 2 -45.44 -47.64 -23.02
N THR A 3 -45.41 -47.35 -21.72
CA THR A 3 -45.55 -45.98 -21.19
C THR A 3 -44.45 -45.82 -20.14
N SER A 4 -43.27 -45.32 -20.51
CA SER A 4 -42.93 -43.89 -20.45
C SER A 4 -43.29 -43.27 -19.09
N TYR A 5 -42.66 -43.77 -18.02
CA TYR A 5 -42.63 -43.06 -16.75
C TYR A 5 -41.52 -41.99 -16.80
N ASN A 6 -41.96 -40.73 -16.69
CA ASN A 6 -41.20 -39.51 -16.85
C ASN A 6 -39.90 -39.46 -16.02
N LYS A 7 -38.76 -39.52 -16.70
CA LYS A 7 -37.43 -39.13 -16.16
C LYS A 7 -37.31 -37.64 -15.86
N HIS A 8 -38.21 -36.81 -16.39
CA HIS A 8 -38.17 -35.35 -16.24
C HIS A 8 -38.50 -34.87 -14.82
N GLU A 9 -39.39 -35.54 -14.10
CA GLU A 9 -39.90 -35.04 -12.82
C GLU A 9 -38.91 -35.21 -11.65
N ILE A 10 -38.03 -36.22 -11.74
CA ILE A 10 -37.01 -36.48 -10.73
C ILE A 10 -35.83 -35.52 -10.88
N SER A 11 -35.50 -35.12 -12.12
CA SER A 11 -34.40 -34.20 -12.42
C SER A 11 -34.67 -32.78 -11.93
N ASP A 12 -35.90 -32.28 -12.10
CA ASP A 12 -36.31 -30.93 -11.66
C ASP A 12 -36.24 -30.73 -10.13
N LYS A 13 -36.34 -31.80 -9.33
CA LYS A 13 -36.23 -31.74 -7.86
C LYS A 13 -34.78 -31.67 -7.37
N VAL A 14 -33.85 -32.31 -8.09
CA VAL A 14 -32.42 -32.28 -7.73
C VAL A 14 -31.80 -30.94 -8.12
N GLU A 15 -32.25 -30.34 -9.23
CA GLU A 15 -31.76 -29.04 -9.70
C GLU A 15 -32.14 -27.88 -8.77
N LYS A 16 -33.38 -27.88 -8.23
CA LYS A 16 -33.84 -26.88 -7.24
C LYS A 16 -33.12 -26.98 -5.88
N THR A 17 -32.64 -28.17 -5.51
CA THR A 17 -31.87 -28.36 -4.26
C THR A 17 -30.40 -27.98 -4.46
N CYS A 18 -29.84 -28.25 -5.65
CA CYS A 18 -28.48 -27.85 -6.01
C CYS A 18 -28.33 -26.31 -6.09
N LEU A 19 -29.34 -25.60 -6.63
CA LEU A 19 -29.37 -24.12 -6.65
C LEU A 19 -29.44 -23.50 -5.24
N LYS A 20 -30.10 -24.15 -4.27
CA LYS A 20 -30.13 -23.68 -2.88
C LYS A 20 -28.82 -23.93 -2.13
N CYS A 21 -28.12 -25.03 -2.42
CA CYS A 21 -26.79 -25.28 -1.84
C CYS A 21 -25.69 -24.43 -2.50
N GLY A 22 -25.79 -24.18 -3.81
CA GLY A 22 -24.90 -23.28 -4.54
C GLY A 22 -25.06 -21.81 -4.15
N GLY A 23 -26.26 -21.36 -3.75
CA GLY A 23 -26.47 -20.00 -3.23
C GLY A 23 -25.83 -19.76 -1.86
N ILE A 24 -25.79 -20.77 -0.99
CA ILE A 24 -25.19 -20.67 0.35
C ILE A 24 -23.67 -20.86 0.31
N LEU A 25 -23.16 -21.73 -0.56
CA LEU A 25 -21.71 -21.95 -0.74
C LEU A 25 -21.06 -20.99 -1.75
N GLY A 26 -21.82 -20.37 -2.65
CA GLY A 26 -21.31 -19.49 -3.71
C GLY A 26 -21.73 -18.01 -3.61
N GLY A 27 -22.69 -17.64 -2.74
CA GLY A 27 -23.23 -16.28 -2.71
C GLY A 27 -23.39 -15.61 -1.34
N GLY A 28 -23.44 -16.36 -0.24
CA GLY A 28 -23.82 -15.80 1.09
C GLY A 28 -22.67 -15.37 2.01
N ILE A 29 -21.50 -16.02 1.92
CA ILE A 29 -20.36 -15.76 2.83
C ILE A 29 -19.27 -14.92 2.14
N VAL A 30 -19.29 -14.82 0.81
CA VAL A 30 -18.30 -14.09 0.03
C VAL A 30 -18.37 -12.56 0.19
N PRO A 31 -19.53 -11.88 0.35
CA PRO A 31 -19.52 -10.41 0.44
C PRO A 31 -18.97 -9.90 1.78
N GLY A 32 -19.15 -10.64 2.87
CA GLY A 32 -18.81 -10.15 4.21
C GLY A 32 -17.30 -10.14 4.48
N TRP A 33 -16.61 -11.23 4.15
CA TRP A 33 -15.17 -11.31 4.42
C TRP A 33 -14.32 -10.53 3.40
N SER A 34 -14.82 -10.34 2.18
CA SER A 34 -14.19 -9.46 1.17
C SER A 34 -14.39 -7.97 1.48
N LEU A 35 -15.54 -7.56 2.05
CA LEU A 35 -15.73 -6.18 2.53
C LEU A 35 -14.89 -5.86 3.76
N VAL A 36 -14.85 -6.76 4.76
CA VAL A 36 -14.15 -6.48 6.02
C VAL A 36 -12.63 -6.45 5.84
N SER A 37 -12.09 -7.35 5.00
CA SER A 37 -10.66 -7.30 4.63
C SER A 37 -10.35 -6.11 3.70
N GLY A 38 -11.24 -5.79 2.75
CA GLY A 38 -11.06 -4.66 1.84
C GLY A 38 -11.08 -3.30 2.53
N LEU A 39 -12.02 -3.07 3.46
CA LEU A 39 -12.13 -1.82 4.21
C LEU A 39 -10.99 -1.63 5.21
N GLY A 40 -10.58 -2.72 5.89
CA GLY A 40 -9.41 -2.69 6.77
C GLY A 40 -8.12 -2.39 6.00
N TYR A 41 -7.94 -3.01 4.82
CA TYR A 41 -6.78 -2.77 3.96
C TYR A 41 -6.78 -1.35 3.36
N MET A 42 -7.94 -0.83 2.96
CA MET A 42 -8.08 0.56 2.50
C MET A 42 -7.81 1.58 3.61
N ALA A 43 -8.30 1.36 4.83
CA ALA A 43 -8.02 2.24 5.95
C ALA A 43 -6.55 2.21 6.35
N TRP A 44 -5.94 1.02 6.37
CA TRP A 44 -4.53 0.82 6.73
C TRP A 44 -3.58 1.42 5.68
N THR A 45 -3.83 1.19 4.39
CA THR A 45 -3.02 1.81 3.32
C THR A 45 -3.13 3.34 3.33
N ARG A 46 -4.33 3.90 3.57
CA ARG A 46 -4.50 5.36 3.75
C ARG A 46 -3.80 5.89 4.99
N TYR A 47 -3.86 5.17 6.11
CA TYR A 47 -3.20 5.53 7.35
C TYR A 47 -1.67 5.53 7.20
N ILE A 48 -1.11 4.46 6.61
CA ILE A 48 0.33 4.38 6.32
C ILE A 48 0.74 5.49 5.35
N ALA A 49 -0.01 5.72 4.28
CA ALA A 49 0.29 6.81 3.34
C ALA A 49 0.30 8.17 4.03
N ALA A 50 -0.66 8.45 4.92
CA ALA A 50 -0.68 9.68 5.70
C ALA A 50 0.52 9.79 6.65
N LYS A 51 0.91 8.68 7.31
CA LYS A 51 2.07 8.64 8.22
C LYS A 51 3.40 8.78 7.51
N VAL A 52 3.55 8.15 6.34
CA VAL A 52 4.71 8.27 5.46
C VAL A 52 4.90 9.73 5.05
N LEU A 53 3.82 10.39 4.64
CA LEU A 53 3.84 11.79 4.24
C LEU A 53 4.11 12.73 5.43
N GLU A 54 3.52 12.48 6.60
CA GLU A 54 3.76 13.25 7.83
C GLU A 54 5.24 13.21 8.25
N GLU A 55 5.84 12.02 8.29
CA GLU A 55 7.24 11.84 8.70
C GLU A 55 8.22 12.35 7.63
N GLY A 56 7.90 12.15 6.34
CA GLY A 56 8.64 12.71 5.22
C GLY A 56 8.68 14.24 5.25
N ILE A 57 7.54 14.88 5.50
CA ILE A 57 7.45 16.35 5.67
C ILE A 57 8.25 16.79 6.89
N LYS A 58 8.15 16.10 8.03
CA LYS A 58 8.86 16.47 9.25
C LYS A 58 10.38 16.47 9.05
N LYS A 59 10.96 15.36 8.56
CA LYS A 59 12.41 15.27 8.31
C LYS A 59 12.87 16.20 7.19
N GLY A 60 12.08 16.30 6.11
CA GLY A 60 12.36 17.22 5.02
C GLY A 60 12.36 18.68 5.46
N LEU A 61 11.47 19.05 6.40
CA LEU A 61 11.42 20.39 6.95
C LEU A 61 12.58 20.69 7.89
N GLU A 62 12.94 19.78 8.78
CA GLU A 62 14.10 19.93 9.67
C GLU A 62 15.39 20.18 8.87
N VAL A 63 15.66 19.36 7.87
CA VAL A 63 16.83 19.52 6.99
C VAL A 63 16.67 20.74 6.09
N GLY A 64 15.48 20.97 5.54
CA GLY A 64 15.21 22.08 4.63
C GLY A 64 15.40 23.45 5.26
N LEU A 65 14.97 23.63 6.51
CA LEU A 65 15.18 24.89 7.23
C LEU A 65 16.65 25.18 7.49
N VAL A 66 17.42 24.17 7.89
CA VAL A 66 18.88 24.30 8.04
C VAL A 66 19.49 24.74 6.70
N LYS A 67 19.15 24.06 5.61
CA LYS A 67 19.69 24.40 4.28
C LYS A 67 19.27 25.80 3.82
N VAL A 68 18.03 26.22 4.07
CA VAL A 68 17.54 27.58 3.78
C VAL A 68 18.37 28.63 4.53
N THR A 69 18.60 28.43 5.83
CA THR A 69 19.41 29.37 6.62
C THR A 69 20.85 29.45 6.11
N GLU A 70 21.47 28.33 5.75
CA GLU A 70 22.81 28.34 5.16
C GLU A 70 22.84 29.02 3.79
N ILE A 71 21.82 28.83 2.94
CA ILE A 71 21.71 29.48 1.63
C ILE A 71 21.58 30.99 1.79
N ALA A 72 20.67 31.41 2.66
CA ALA A 72 20.47 32.82 2.96
C ALA A 72 21.75 33.44 3.54
N THR A 73 22.43 32.75 4.44
CA THR A 73 23.70 33.20 5.02
C THR A 73 24.80 33.41 3.97
N GLN A 74 24.85 32.56 2.93
CA GLN A 74 25.81 32.71 1.83
C GLN A 74 25.47 33.90 0.91
N MET A 75 24.21 34.34 0.89
CA MET A 75 23.76 35.49 0.09
C MET A 75 23.84 36.83 0.84
N ILE A 76 23.92 36.80 2.18
CA ILE A 76 23.85 37.99 3.03
C ILE A 76 25.26 38.42 3.47
N ARG A 77 25.50 39.73 3.56
CA ARG A 77 26.79 40.29 4.04
C ARG A 77 26.93 40.24 5.57
N ASP A 78 25.81 40.27 6.29
CA ASP A 78 25.75 40.36 7.75
C ASP A 78 25.13 39.10 8.35
N VAL A 79 26.00 38.13 8.67
CA VAL A 79 25.68 36.76 9.12
C VAL A 79 24.87 36.74 10.43
N ASN A 80 24.91 37.83 11.20
CA ASN A 80 24.33 37.93 12.55
C ASN A 80 22.81 38.22 12.53
N LYS A 81 22.20 38.43 11.36
CA LYS A 81 20.76 38.71 11.18
C LYS A 81 20.05 37.55 10.47
N VAL A 82 20.26 36.33 10.94
CA VAL A 82 19.54 35.15 10.47
C VAL A 82 18.54 34.72 11.55
N PRO A 83 17.25 34.55 11.22
CA PRO A 83 16.25 34.10 12.19
C PRO A 83 16.56 32.67 12.66
N SER A 84 16.23 32.38 13.92
CA SER A 84 16.39 31.04 14.49
C SER A 84 15.49 30.02 13.77
N ILE A 85 15.97 28.78 13.63
CA ILE A 85 15.25 27.68 12.97
C ILE A 85 13.90 27.42 13.62
N ASP A 86 13.78 27.59 14.94
CA ASP A 86 12.54 27.38 15.70
C ASP A 86 11.40 28.31 15.25
N ILE A 87 11.74 29.58 14.94
CA ILE A 87 10.78 30.56 14.41
C ILE A 87 10.28 30.11 13.05
N LEU A 88 11.20 29.66 12.18
CA LEU A 88 10.86 29.17 10.84
C LEU A 88 10.03 27.88 10.93
N GLN A 89 10.36 26.97 11.84
CA GLN A 89 9.67 25.70 12.04
C GLN A 89 8.23 25.89 12.49
N LYS A 90 7.99 26.78 13.47
CA LYS A 90 6.64 27.05 13.98
C LYS A 90 5.65 27.51 12.90
N ILE A 91 6.15 28.19 11.88
CA ILE A 91 5.33 28.82 10.83
C ILE A 91 5.17 27.91 9.61
N THR A 92 6.19 27.12 9.33
CA THR A 92 6.17 26.14 8.24
C THR A 92 5.44 24.84 8.62
N THR A 93 5.29 24.59 9.92
CA THR A 93 4.48 23.47 10.46
C THR A 93 3.01 23.63 10.07
N GLY A 94 2.48 22.69 9.28
CA GLY A 94 1.08 22.65 8.87
C GLY A 94 0.76 23.26 7.50
N ASN A 95 1.76 23.85 6.81
CA ASN A 95 1.56 24.47 5.49
C ASN A 95 1.82 23.53 4.30
N PHE A 96 2.33 22.32 4.54
CA PHE A 96 2.64 21.35 3.50
C PHE A 96 1.64 20.19 3.53
N SER A 97 0.92 19.99 2.42
CA SER A 97 -0.08 18.91 2.26
C SER A 97 0.36 17.80 1.30
N ASP A 98 1.16 18.12 0.28
CA ASP A 98 1.54 17.19 -0.81
C ASP A 98 3.05 16.91 -0.87
N GLY A 99 3.73 17.01 0.28
CA GLY A 99 5.18 16.86 0.40
C GLY A 99 5.92 18.19 0.58
N VAL A 100 7.22 18.13 0.87
CA VAL A 100 8.05 19.30 1.11
C VAL A 100 9.25 19.33 0.16
N SER A 101 9.38 20.41 -0.60
CA SER A 101 10.58 20.68 -1.41
C SER A 101 11.29 21.94 -0.91
N LEU A 102 12.58 22.06 -1.18
CA LEU A 102 13.35 23.25 -0.78
C LEU A 102 12.73 24.54 -1.34
N TYR A 103 12.22 24.50 -2.58
CA TYR A 103 11.53 25.64 -3.18
C TYR A 103 10.21 25.99 -2.46
N ASP A 104 9.42 24.98 -2.10
CA ASP A 104 8.15 25.20 -1.39
C ASP A 104 8.39 25.79 0.01
N ILE A 105 9.51 25.44 0.65
CA ILE A 105 9.94 26.07 1.91
C ILE A 105 10.24 27.56 1.67
N PHE A 106 11.05 27.91 0.67
CA PHE A 106 11.33 29.31 0.33
C PHE A 106 10.05 30.10 0.01
N LYS A 107 9.16 29.53 -0.79
CA LYS A 107 7.89 30.13 -1.17
C LYS A 107 6.98 30.37 0.04
N THR A 108 6.86 29.38 0.92
CA THR A 108 6.05 29.45 2.14
C THR A 108 6.57 30.52 3.10
N ILE A 109 7.89 30.60 3.29
CA ILE A 109 8.50 31.63 4.15
C ILE A 109 8.23 33.02 3.55
N ASN A 110 8.40 33.19 2.23
CA ASN A 110 8.15 34.47 1.56
C ASN A 110 6.69 34.93 1.68
N SER A 111 5.73 34.02 1.45
CA SER A 111 4.30 34.36 1.47
C SER A 111 3.75 34.59 2.87
N THR A 112 4.29 33.89 3.87
CA THR A 112 3.74 33.90 5.24
C THR A 112 4.44 34.93 6.12
N MET A 113 5.71 35.23 5.86
CA MET A 113 6.57 35.84 6.87
C MET A 113 7.45 37.01 6.38
N SER A 114 7.35 37.41 5.10
CA SER A 114 8.13 38.56 4.58
C SER A 114 7.96 39.82 5.44
N THR A 115 6.73 40.13 5.86
CA THR A 115 6.41 41.30 6.68
C THR A 115 6.83 41.18 8.15
N GLU A 116 6.74 39.98 8.75
CA GLU A 116 7.17 39.72 10.13
C GLU A 116 8.70 39.66 10.27
N LEU A 117 9.40 39.13 9.27
CA LEU A 117 10.87 39.14 9.23
C LEU A 117 11.42 40.57 9.06
N GLU A 118 10.75 41.39 8.24
CA GLU A 118 11.10 42.80 8.05
C GLU A 118 10.92 43.62 9.34
N THR A 119 9.81 43.40 10.06
CA THR A 119 9.55 44.12 11.33
C THR A 119 10.47 43.70 12.47
N GLN A 120 10.98 42.46 12.46
CA GLN A 120 11.98 41.98 13.43
C GLN A 120 13.43 42.32 13.06
N GLY A 121 13.67 43.04 11.95
CA GLY A 121 15.01 43.47 11.54
C GLY A 121 15.80 42.46 10.71
N TYR A 122 15.17 41.39 10.22
CA TYR A 122 15.73 40.36 9.34
C TYR A 122 15.51 40.69 7.85
N TYR A 123 15.69 41.97 7.48
CA TYR A 123 15.44 42.46 6.12
C TYR A 123 16.28 41.73 5.05
N ASP A 124 17.59 41.57 5.30
CA ASP A 124 18.50 40.92 4.35
C ASP A 124 18.14 39.43 4.12
N PHE A 125 17.64 38.77 5.17
CA PHE A 125 17.15 37.40 5.09
C PHE A 125 15.87 37.30 4.27
N SER A 126 14.88 38.16 4.55
CA SER A 126 13.63 38.25 3.77
C SER A 126 13.92 38.46 2.29
N LEU A 127 14.82 39.39 1.96
CA LEU A 127 15.21 39.69 0.58
C LEU A 127 15.86 38.49 -0.13
N SER A 128 16.73 37.76 0.58
CA SER A 128 17.38 36.56 0.04
C SER A 128 16.36 35.46 -0.28
N VAL A 129 15.41 35.23 0.63
CA VAL A 129 14.32 34.26 0.48
C VAL A 129 13.40 34.65 -0.67
N GLN A 130 12.99 35.92 -0.74
CA GLN A 130 12.17 36.45 -1.84
C GLN A 130 12.86 36.26 -3.18
N SER A 131 14.16 36.56 -3.26
CA SER A 131 14.92 36.45 -4.51
C SER A 131 14.96 35.04 -5.08
N ILE A 132 14.89 34.02 -4.22
CA ILE A 132 14.89 32.59 -4.58
C ILE A 132 13.45 32.11 -4.85
N ALA A 133 12.48 32.61 -4.09
CA ALA A 133 11.06 32.32 -4.31
C ALA A 133 10.57 32.84 -5.66
N ASP A 134 11.07 34.01 -6.09
CA ASP A 134 10.72 34.63 -7.38
C ASP A 134 11.42 33.97 -8.57
N ASP A 135 12.63 33.43 -8.36
CA ASP A 135 13.42 32.78 -9.40
C ASP A 135 14.01 31.44 -8.91
N PRO A 136 13.30 30.31 -9.12
CA PRO A 136 13.79 28.99 -8.72
C PRO A 136 15.04 28.56 -9.49
N ALA A 137 15.39 29.22 -10.61
CA ALA A 137 16.64 28.93 -11.33
C ALA A 137 17.87 29.26 -10.48
N LYS A 138 17.73 30.14 -9.47
CA LYS A 138 18.78 30.40 -8.48
C LYS A 138 19.02 29.20 -7.57
N LEU A 139 18.15 28.22 -7.46
CA LEU A 139 18.49 26.99 -6.71
C LEU A 139 19.53 26.13 -7.44
N LYS A 140 19.84 26.40 -8.71
CA LYS A 140 20.80 25.64 -9.51
C LYS A 140 22.22 25.65 -8.93
N TRP A 141 22.64 26.73 -8.28
CA TRP A 141 23.96 26.81 -7.63
C TRP A 141 24.01 26.05 -6.29
N CYS A 142 22.84 25.67 -5.74
CA CYS A 142 22.67 24.93 -4.49
C CYS A 142 22.13 23.50 -4.70
N SER A 143 22.43 22.88 -5.84
CA SER A 143 21.89 21.55 -6.21
C SER A 143 22.12 20.47 -5.16
N GLN A 144 23.26 20.49 -4.46
CA GLN A 144 23.54 19.57 -3.35
C GLN A 144 22.56 19.75 -2.18
N LYS A 145 22.23 20.99 -1.83
CA LYS A 145 21.30 21.28 -0.73
C LYS A 145 19.86 20.92 -1.08
N VAL A 146 19.49 21.06 -2.35
CA VAL A 146 18.20 20.57 -2.86
C VAL A 146 18.15 19.05 -2.72
N ALA A 147 19.22 18.35 -3.12
CA ALA A 147 19.31 16.90 -2.99
C ALA A 147 19.27 16.43 -1.52
N ASP A 148 19.92 17.15 -0.60
CA ASP A 148 19.90 16.83 0.83
C ASP A 148 18.46 16.86 1.40
N VAL A 149 17.64 17.83 0.99
CA VAL A 149 16.23 17.90 1.41
C VAL A 149 15.43 16.77 0.78
N THR A 150 15.61 16.49 -0.51
CA THR A 150 14.92 15.37 -1.16
C THR A 150 15.29 14.03 -0.54
N ASN A 151 16.56 13.82 -0.19
CA ASN A 151 17.02 12.62 0.51
C ASN A 151 16.44 12.53 1.92
N ALA A 152 16.37 13.64 2.66
CA ALA A 152 15.78 13.66 4.00
C ALA A 152 14.27 13.33 3.98
N VAL A 153 13.54 13.80 2.96
CA VAL A 153 12.14 13.40 2.73
C VAL A 153 12.06 11.90 2.46
N ALA A 154 12.87 11.39 1.53
CA ALA A 154 12.90 9.97 1.20
C ALA A 154 13.27 9.09 2.41
N ASP A 155 14.21 9.52 3.25
CA ASP A 155 14.60 8.84 4.50
C ASP A 155 13.50 8.87 5.56
N GLY A 156 12.68 9.93 5.59
CA GLY A 156 11.48 10.02 6.41
C GLY A 156 10.43 9.00 5.97
N GLU A 157 10.11 9.01 4.68
CA GLU A 157 9.16 8.08 4.08
C GLU A 157 9.60 6.62 4.25
N ALA A 158 10.87 6.32 4.00
CA ALA A 158 11.45 4.99 4.12
C ALA A 158 11.38 4.46 5.55
N SER A 159 11.61 5.32 6.57
CA SER A 159 11.57 4.88 7.97
C SER A 159 10.19 4.35 8.39
N VAL A 160 9.11 5.01 7.97
CA VAL A 160 7.74 4.54 8.25
C VAL A 160 7.42 3.25 7.48
N LEU A 161 7.90 3.14 6.23
CA LEU A 161 7.74 1.92 5.43
C LEU A 161 8.49 0.72 6.05
N THR A 162 9.67 0.93 6.64
CA THR A 162 10.42 -0.13 7.33
C THR A 162 9.75 -0.58 8.62
N GLU A 163 9.07 0.32 9.35
CA GLU A 163 8.27 -0.04 10.53
C GLU A 163 6.99 -0.80 10.15
N ALA A 164 6.44 -0.55 8.96
CA ALA A 164 5.28 -1.27 8.44
C ALA A 164 5.63 -2.64 7.81
N ALA A 165 6.88 -2.87 7.39
CA ALA A 165 7.37 -4.12 6.80
C ALA A 165 7.22 -5.40 7.65
N PRO A 166 7.33 -5.42 8.99
CA PRO A 166 7.07 -6.63 9.77
C PRO A 166 5.61 -7.11 9.64
N VAL A 167 4.65 -6.20 9.40
CA VAL A 167 3.22 -6.53 9.25
C VAL A 167 2.98 -7.28 7.93
N THR A 168 3.69 -6.94 6.85
CA THR A 168 3.56 -7.62 5.56
C THR A 168 4.27 -8.96 5.53
N SER A 169 5.36 -9.10 6.28
CA SER A 169 6.12 -10.35 6.39
C SER A 169 5.31 -11.46 7.08
N GLY A 170 4.58 -11.12 8.16
CA GLY A 170 3.70 -12.06 8.85
C GLY A 170 2.51 -12.51 7.98
N LEU A 171 1.95 -11.60 7.18
CA LEU A 171 0.88 -11.91 6.23
C LEU A 171 1.38 -12.87 5.12
N ASN A 172 2.59 -12.66 4.60
CA ASN A 172 3.17 -13.57 3.61
C ASN A 172 3.33 -14.99 4.16
N THR A 173 3.79 -15.14 5.40
CA THR A 173 3.89 -16.46 6.05
C THR A 173 2.51 -17.12 6.20
N ALA A 174 1.49 -16.35 6.60
CA ALA A 174 0.12 -16.85 6.72
C ALA A 174 -0.50 -17.25 5.36
N ILE A 175 -0.24 -16.46 4.32
CA ILE A 175 -0.67 -16.74 2.94
C ILE A 175 0.00 -18.00 2.42
N ILE A 176 1.31 -18.15 2.60
CA ILE A 176 2.07 -19.34 2.19
C ILE A 176 1.55 -20.58 2.93
N ALA A 177 1.32 -20.49 4.24
CA ALA A 177 0.77 -21.59 5.03
C ALA A 177 -0.63 -22.04 4.53
N SER A 178 -1.50 -21.08 4.17
CA SER A 178 -2.82 -21.35 3.59
C SER A 178 -2.73 -22.08 2.24
N ILE A 179 -1.84 -21.65 1.35
CA ILE A 179 -1.62 -22.30 0.05
C ILE A 179 -1.11 -23.74 0.25
N VAL A 180 -0.13 -23.94 1.13
CA VAL A 180 0.40 -25.27 1.45
C VAL A 180 -0.71 -26.18 1.99
N ALA A 181 -1.58 -25.68 2.87
CA ALA A 181 -2.70 -26.46 3.40
C ALA A 181 -3.68 -26.90 2.30
N ILE A 182 -4.04 -26.02 1.36
CA ILE A 182 -4.91 -26.35 0.22
C ILE A 182 -4.28 -27.44 -0.66
N VAL A 183 -2.99 -27.31 -0.96
CA VAL A 183 -2.25 -28.30 -1.76
C VAL A 183 -2.25 -29.68 -1.09
N VAL A 184 -2.05 -29.74 0.23
CA VAL A 184 -2.11 -31.00 1.00
C VAL A 184 -3.49 -31.65 0.91
N ILE A 185 -4.58 -30.87 1.04
CA ILE A 185 -5.96 -31.39 0.90
C ILE A 185 -6.19 -31.98 -0.50
N ILE A 186 -5.75 -31.28 -1.55
CA ILE A 186 -5.86 -31.74 -2.95
C ILE A 186 -5.05 -33.02 -3.17
N LEU A 187 -3.84 -33.12 -2.61
CA LEU A 187 -3.01 -34.32 -2.70
C LEU A 187 -3.68 -35.54 -2.06
N VAL A 188 -4.25 -35.39 -0.86
CA VAL A 188 -4.97 -36.47 -0.17
C VAL A 188 -6.18 -36.93 -1.01
N MET A 189 -6.96 -35.98 -1.54
CA MET A 189 -8.08 -36.27 -2.44
C MET A 189 -7.64 -37.03 -3.69
N LEU A 190 -6.50 -36.66 -4.30
CA LEU A 190 -5.92 -37.35 -5.45
C LEU A 190 -5.52 -38.80 -5.13
N ILE A 191 -4.87 -39.04 -3.99
CA ILE A 191 -4.45 -40.39 -3.59
C ILE A 191 -5.67 -41.30 -3.38
N ILE A 192 -6.66 -40.83 -2.61
CA ILE A 192 -7.91 -41.58 -2.37
C ILE A 192 -8.66 -41.80 -3.69
N TYR A 193 -8.74 -40.78 -4.54
CA TYR A 193 -9.35 -40.85 -5.86
C TYR A 193 -8.68 -41.90 -6.75
N LEU A 194 -7.35 -41.94 -6.79
CA LEU A 194 -6.59 -42.92 -7.56
C LEU A 194 -6.84 -44.35 -7.05
N ILE A 195 -6.87 -44.57 -5.74
CA ILE A 195 -7.20 -45.88 -5.14
C ILE A 195 -8.61 -46.31 -5.54
N LEU A 196 -9.60 -45.42 -5.42
CA LEU A 196 -10.99 -45.71 -5.79
C LEU A 196 -11.15 -45.98 -7.29
N ARG A 197 -10.48 -45.18 -8.13
CA ARG A 197 -10.50 -45.35 -9.60
C ARG A 197 -9.85 -46.66 -10.02
N TYR A 198 -8.73 -47.00 -9.39
CA TYR A 198 -8.03 -48.27 -9.62
C TYR A 198 -8.89 -49.47 -9.21
N ARG A 199 -9.53 -49.42 -8.04
CA ARG A 199 -10.45 -50.48 -7.56
C ARG A 199 -11.64 -50.67 -8.51
N ARG A 200 -12.24 -49.58 -9.03
CA ARG A 200 -13.34 -49.68 -10.01
C ARG A 200 -12.89 -50.35 -11.30
N LYS A 201 -11.74 -49.94 -11.87
CA LYS A 201 -11.20 -50.59 -13.09
C LYS A 201 -10.94 -52.08 -12.89
N LYS A 202 -10.35 -52.48 -11.76
CA LYS A 202 -10.07 -53.90 -11.46
C LYS A 202 -11.36 -54.72 -11.33
N LYS A 203 -12.42 -54.15 -10.75
CA LYS A 203 -13.74 -54.81 -10.65
C LYS A 203 -14.39 -55.02 -12.03
N MET A 204 -14.24 -54.07 -12.95
CA MET A 204 -14.78 -54.19 -14.32
C MET A 204 -14.02 -55.23 -15.15
N GLN A 205 -12.70 -55.32 -15.01
CA GLN A 205 -11.87 -56.31 -15.70
C GLN A 205 -12.23 -57.75 -15.30
N LYS A 206 -12.51 -57.99 -14.01
CA LYS A 206 -12.98 -59.30 -13.54
C LYS A 206 -14.33 -59.68 -14.16
N LYS A 207 -15.27 -58.74 -14.25
CA LYS A 207 -16.60 -58.99 -14.84
C LYS A 207 -16.53 -59.41 -16.31
N PHE A 208 -15.60 -58.84 -17.08
CA PHE A 208 -15.43 -59.18 -18.50
C PHE A 208 -14.96 -60.62 -18.71
N GLN A 209 -14.12 -61.13 -17.82
CA GLN A 209 -13.66 -62.53 -17.85
C GLN A 209 -14.79 -63.52 -17.52
N TYR A 210 -15.65 -63.21 -16.55
CA TYR A 210 -16.82 -64.06 -16.24
C TYR A 210 -17.83 -64.12 -17.38
N ILE A 211 -18.07 -63.00 -18.08
CA ILE A 211 -18.97 -62.98 -19.25
C ILE A 211 -18.40 -63.85 -20.38
N LYS A 212 -17.08 -63.80 -20.61
CA LYS A 212 -16.42 -64.65 -21.62
C LYS A 212 -16.52 -66.15 -21.33
N LEU A 213 -16.39 -66.56 -20.07
CA LEU A 213 -16.46 -67.98 -19.68
C LEU A 213 -17.89 -68.56 -19.76
N LEU A 214 -18.93 -67.73 -19.65
CA LEU A 214 -20.33 -68.16 -19.73
C LEU A 214 -20.87 -68.22 -21.18
N GLN A 215 -20.14 -67.68 -22.14
CA GLN A 215 -20.57 -67.58 -23.54
C GLN A 215 -20.02 -68.74 -24.41
N GLN A 216 -19.38 -69.72 -23.78
CA GLN A 216 -18.82 -70.93 -24.37
C GLN A 216 -19.68 -72.14 -23.99
#